data_AF-A0A7C3U648-F1
#
_entry.id   AF-A0A7C3U648-F1
#
_cell.length_a   1.000
_cell.length_b   1.000
_cell.length_c   1.000
_cell.angle_alpha   90.00
_cell.angle_beta   90.00
_cell.angle_gamma   90.00
#
_symmetry.space_group_name_H-M   'P 1'
#
loop_
_entity.id
_entity.type
_entity.pdbx_description
1 polymer ?
#
loop_
_entity_poly.entity_id
_entity_poly.type
_entity_poly.pdbx_seq_one_letter_code
_entity_poly.pdbx_strand_id
1 'polypeptide(L)' 'MVKKCPTCGANNRDDAAFCSACGASLTAAAPFAAPTVKPVPSVRVVSPVAPAMAPAPVRVPPPGMC' A
#
# COMPACT_ATOMS: atom_id res chain seq x y z
N MET A 1 -22.52 -6.29 22.71
CA MET A 1 -22.55 -7.72 22.34
C MET A 1 -21.20 -8.00 21.65
N VAL A 2 -20.75 -9.25 21.54
CA VAL A 2 -19.50 -9.60 20.82
C VAL A 2 -19.70 -10.94 20.11
N LYS A 3 -19.11 -11.08 18.91
CA LYS A 3 -19.11 -12.32 18.13
C LYS A 3 -17.71 -12.89 17.99
N LYS A 4 -17.60 -14.21 18.04
CA LYS A 4 -16.33 -14.92 17.89
C LYS A 4 -16.01 -15.14 16.43
N CYS A 5 -14.76 -14.90 16.05
CA CYS A 5 -14.27 -15.20 14.72
C CYS A 5 -14.24 -16.72 14.51
N PRO A 6 -14.88 -17.27 13.46
CA PRO A 6 -14.84 -18.71 13.19
C PRO A 6 -13.46 -19.20 12.73
N THR A 7 -12.60 -18.30 12.25
CA THR A 7 -11.28 -18.64 11.73
C THR A 7 -10.21 -18.69 12.81
N CYS A 8 -10.21 -17.75 13.76
CA CYS A 8 -9.15 -17.64 14.78
C CYS A 8 -9.66 -17.60 16.23
N GLY A 9 -10.98 -17.58 16.45
CA GLY A 9 -11.57 -17.56 17.79
C GLY A 9 -11.60 -16.20 18.49
N ALA A 10 -10.99 -15.15 17.91
CA ALA A 10 -10.97 -13.82 18.53
C ALA A 10 -12.37 -13.21 18.70
N ASN A 11 -12.60 -12.50 19.79
CA ASN A 11 -13.83 -11.74 20.02
C ASN A 11 -13.80 -10.43 19.22
N ASN A 12 -14.86 -10.15 18.47
CA ASN A 12 -15.02 -8.94 17.67
C ASN A 12 -16.37 -8.29 18.00
N ARG A 13 -16.51 -6.99 17.69
CA ARG A 13 -17.80 -6.29 17.78
C ARG A 13 -18.83 -6.94 16.85
N ASP A 14 -20.11 -6.93 17.20
CA ASP A 14 -21.13 -7.58 16.36
C ASP A 14 -21.25 -6.94 14.98
N ASP A 15 -21.07 -5.62 14.90
CA ASP A 15 -21.08 -4.86 13.66
C ASP A 15 -19.77 -4.96 12.86
N ALA A 16 -18.77 -5.72 13.35
CA ALA A 16 -17.51 -5.88 12.64
C ALA A 16 -17.71 -6.72 11.37
N ALA A 17 -17.36 -6.15 10.21
CA ALA A 17 -17.39 -6.86 8.93
C ALA A 17 -16.20 -7.83 8.77
N PHE A 18 -15.05 -7.51 9.38
CA PHE A 18 -13.81 -8.28 9.31
C PHE A 18 -13.20 -8.47 10.70
N CYS A 19 -12.42 -9.54 10.87
CA CYS A 19 -11.74 -9.82 12.12
C CYS A 19 -10.54 -8.89 12.31
N SER A 20 -10.46 -8.22 13.45
CA SER A 20 -9.34 -7.33 13.78
C SER A 20 -8.02 -8.09 14.04
N ALA A 21 -8.07 -9.39 14.30
CA ALA A 21 -6.89 -10.21 14.57
C ALA A 21 -6.32 -10.90 13.32
N CYS A 22 -7.19 -11.47 12.47
CA CYS A 22 -6.75 -12.27 11.32
C CYS A 22 -7.27 -11.77 9.96
N GLY A 23 -8.13 -10.75 9.92
CA GLY A 23 -8.68 -10.20 8.67
C GLY A 23 -9.81 -11.00 8.01
N ALA A 24 -10.16 -12.17 8.53
CA ALA A 24 -11.25 -12.98 7.99
C ALA A 24 -12.61 -12.25 8.04
N SER A 25 -13.44 -12.42 7.01
CA SER A 25 -14.79 -11.85 7.00
C SER A 25 -15.66 -12.50 8.08
N LEU A 26 -16.40 -11.68 8.81
CA LEU A 26 -17.31 -12.10 9.89
C LEU A 26 -18.79 -11.98 9.51
N THR A 27 -19.07 -11.69 8.24
CA THR A 27 -20.41 -11.66 7.66
C THR A 27 -20.62 -12.93 6.83
N ALA A 28 -21.75 -13.61 7.03
CA ALA A 28 -22.09 -14.79 6.25
C ALA A 28 -22.60 -14.38 4.86
N ALA A 29 -22.10 -15.07 3.83
CA ALA A 29 -22.51 -14.98 2.43
C ALA A 29 -22.04 -13.75 1.63
N ALA A 30 -20.75 -13.70 1.34
CA ALA A 30 -20.34 -13.95 -0.03
C ALA A 30 -19.03 -14.73 0.03
N PRO A 31 -18.83 -15.79 -0.78
CA PRO A 31 -17.47 -16.27 -1.01
C PRO A 31 -16.65 -15.04 -1.40
N PHE A 32 -15.40 -14.96 -0.95
CA PHE A 32 -14.42 -14.10 -1.57
C PHE A 32 -14.43 -14.43 -3.07
N ALA A 33 -15.29 -13.78 -3.85
CA ALA A 33 -14.94 -13.40 -5.19
C ALA A 33 -13.69 -12.57 -4.93
N ALA A 34 -12.52 -13.17 -5.16
CA ALA A 34 -11.30 -12.42 -5.32
C ALA A 34 -11.69 -11.16 -6.10
N PRO A 35 -11.33 -9.96 -5.62
CA PRO A 35 -11.72 -8.76 -6.34
C PRO A 35 -11.28 -9.01 -7.77
N THR A 36 -12.24 -9.01 -8.71
CA THR A 36 -11.94 -9.03 -10.14
C THR A 36 -11.34 -7.66 -10.40
N VAL A 37 -10.10 -7.47 -9.98
CA VAL A 37 -9.32 -6.28 -10.26
C VAL A 37 -9.25 -6.30 -11.77
N LYS A 38 -10.05 -5.45 -12.41
CA LYS A 38 -9.96 -5.19 -13.85
C LYS A 38 -8.47 -4.97 -14.11
N PRO A 39 -7.84 -5.69 -15.05
CA PRO A 39 -6.43 -5.54 -15.32
C PRO A 39 -6.11 -4.06 -15.39
N VAL A 40 -5.21 -3.59 -14.53
CA VAL A 40 -4.81 -2.18 -14.48
C VAL A 40 -4.46 -1.78 -15.91
N PRO A 41 -5.08 -0.72 -16.47
CA PRO A 41 -4.75 -0.31 -17.83
C PRO A 41 -3.25 0.00 -17.86
N SER A 42 -2.57 -0.55 -18.86
CA SER A 42 -1.14 -0.35 -19.10
C SER A 42 -0.90 1.10 -19.51
N VAL A 43 -0.95 2.01 -18.55
CA VAL A 43 -0.57 3.39 -18.74
C VAL A 43 0.93 3.38 -19.02
N ARG A 44 1.32 3.90 -20.18
CA ARG A 44 2.72 4.19 -20.49
C ARG A 44 3.20 5.21 -19.45
N VAL A 45 4.10 4.81 -18.57
CA VAL A 45 4.81 5.76 -17.71
C VAL A 45 5.59 6.68 -18.64
N VAL A 46 5.15 7.93 -18.75
CA VAL A 46 5.95 8.94 -19.44
C VAL A 46 7.19 9.13 -18.59
N SER A 47 8.35 8.72 -19.11
CA SER A 47 9.62 9.01 -18.42
C SER A 47 9.73 10.53 -18.29
N PRO A 48 9.99 11.07 -17.10
CA PRO A 48 10.25 12.50 -16.98
C PRO A 48 11.46 12.81 -17.86
N VAL A 49 11.30 13.76 -18.78
CA VAL A 49 12.43 14.27 -19.56
C VAL A 49 13.41 14.89 -18.56
N ALA A 50 14.54 14.23 -18.34
CA ALA A 50 15.61 14.82 -17.55
C ALA A 50 16.06 16.09 -18.29
N PRO A 51 16.06 17.28 -17.67
CA PRO A 51 16.61 18.45 -18.33
C PRO A 51 18.09 18.18 -18.61
N ALA A 52 18.50 18.34 -19.87
CA ALA A 52 19.88 18.12 -20.34
C ALA A 52 20.90 19.13 -19.80
N MET A 53 20.58 19.84 -18.70
CA MET A 53 21.37 20.93 -18.17
C MET A 53 21.22 21.01 -16.65
N ALA A 54 21.67 19.96 -15.96
CA ALA A 54 22.11 20.14 -14.58
C ALA A 54 23.58 20.60 -14.63
N PRO A 55 23.93 21.80 -14.13
CA PRO A 55 25.33 22.16 -13.96
C PRO A 55 25.99 21.18 -12.99
N ALA A 56 27.20 20.71 -13.32
CA ALA A 56 27.98 19.86 -12.42
C ALA A 56 28.18 20.58 -11.08
N PRO A 57 28.14 19.89 -9.93
CA PRO A 57 28.46 20.51 -8.66
C PRO A 57 29.92 20.98 -8.70
N VAL A 58 30.12 22.30 -8.72
CA VAL A 58 31.45 22.89 -8.59
C VAL A 58 31.91 22.69 -7.15
N ARG A 59 32.98 21.91 -6.96
CA ARG A 59 33.66 21.80 -5.67
C ARG A 59 34.39 23.12 -5.42
N VAL A 60 33.94 23.89 -4.43
CA VAL A 60 34.68 25.04 -3.92
C VAL A 60 35.75 24.52 -2.93
N PRO A 61 37.05 24.71 -3.19
CA PRO A 61 38.09 24.37 -2.22
C PRO A 61 37.99 25.28 -0.98
N PRO A 62 38.29 24.76 0.23
CA PRO A 62 38.34 25.60 1.42
C PRO A 62 39.43 26.66 1.28
N PRO A 63 39.21 27.90 1.73
CA PRO A 63 40.26 28.91 1.75
C PRO A 63 41.36 28.50 2.74
N GLY A 64 42.63 28.55 2.30
CA GLY A 64 43.78 28.43 3.21
C GLY A 64 44.62 27.15 3.09
N MET A 65 44.68 26.50 1.93
CA MET A 65 45.71 25.49 1.64
C MET A 65 46.64 26.06 0.57
N CYS A 66 47.74 26.66 1.01
CA CYS A 66 48.92 26.94 0.19
C CYS A 66 49.76 25.68 -0.02
#